data_AF-A0A0F5LCI5-F1
#
_entry.id   AF-A0A0F5LCI5-F1
#
_cell.length_a   1.000
_cell.length_b   1.000
_cell.length_c   1.000
_cell.angle_alpha   90.00
_cell.angle_beta   90.00
_cell.angle_gamma   90.00
#
_symmetry.space_group_name_H-M   'P 1'
#
loop_
_entity.id
_entity.type
_entity.pdbx_description
1 polymer ?
#
loop_
_entity_poly.entity_id
_entity_poly.type
_entity_poly.pdbx_seq_one_letter_code
_entity_poly.pdbx_strand_id
1 'polypeptide(L)' 'MADYSLTDDELETLARFGSLDQPSKVDPQHFAKLISMALIEQKEGGPELTHAGRKHLARKEK' A
#
# COMPACT_ATOMS: atom_id res chain seq x y z
N MET A 1 -13.87 17.08 -2.94
CA MET A 1 -13.48 15.79 -2.34
C MET A 1 -12.55 15.14 -3.32
N ALA A 2 -11.24 15.15 -3.06
CA ALA A 2 -10.28 14.59 -4.00
C ALA A 2 -10.54 13.07 -4.08
N ASP A 3 -10.76 12.59 -5.30
CA ASP A 3 -10.82 11.17 -5.61
C ASP A 3 -9.39 10.63 -5.39
N TYR A 4 -9.11 10.14 -4.17
CA TYR A 4 -7.79 9.60 -3.83
C TYR A 4 -7.63 8.22 -4.46
N SER A 5 -7.62 8.20 -5.79
CA SER A 5 -7.18 7.05 -6.56
C SER A 5 -5.65 6.97 -6.49
N LEU A 6 -5.14 5.79 -6.15
CA LEU A 6 -3.71 5.52 -6.22
C LEU A 6 -3.27 5.46 -7.69
N THR A 7 -2.07 5.93 -7.98
CA THR A 7 -1.44 5.70 -9.30
C THR A 7 -1.01 4.24 -9.44
N ASP A 8 -0.67 3.82 -10.66
CA ASP A 8 -0.19 2.46 -10.91
C ASP A 8 1.07 2.13 -10.10
N ASP A 9 2.03 3.07 -10.01
CA ASP A 9 3.25 2.92 -9.21
C ASP A 9 2.97 2.80 -7.69
N GLU A 10 2.00 3.57 -7.19
CA GLU A 10 1.60 3.51 -5.78
C GLU A 10 0.85 2.20 -5.48
N LEU A 11 0.05 1.70 -6.42
CA LEU A 11 -0.59 0.39 -6.33
C LEU A 11 0.41 -0.75 -6.38
N GLU A 12 1.42 -0.66 -7.25
CA GLU A 12 2.51 -1.64 -7.28
C GLU A 12 3.27 -1.63 -5.96
N THR A 13 3.54 -0.45 -5.42
CA THR A 13 4.15 -0.29 -4.10
C THR A 13 3.29 -0.94 -3.01
N LEU A 14 1.98 -0.72 -3.03
CA LEU A 14 1.02 -1.36 -2.10
C LEU A 14 1.02 -2.89 -2.26
N ALA A 15 1.08 -3.40 -3.50
CA ALA A 15 1.11 -4.84 -3.77
C ALA A 15 2.35 -5.52 -3.19
N ARG A 16 3.51 -4.84 -3.23
CA ARG A 16 4.76 -5.36 -2.66
C ARG A 16 4.67 -5.59 -1.15
N PHE A 17 3.89 -4.80 -0.41
CA PHE A 17 3.65 -5.03 1.03
C PHE A 17 2.74 -6.25 1.32
N GLY A 18 2.04 -6.77 0.32
CA GLY A 18 1.26 -8.00 0.41
C GLY A 18 2.04 -9.26 0.05
N SER A 19 3.23 -9.10 -0.53
CA SER A 19 4.12 -10.19 -0.88
C SER A 19 4.99 -10.60 0.30
N LEU A 20 5.37 -11.89 0.36
CA LEU A 20 6.32 -12.41 1.36
C LEU A 20 7.70 -11.74 1.26
N ASP A 21 8.05 -11.23 0.08
CA ASP A 21 9.25 -10.44 -0.17
C ASP A 21 8.91 -8.95 0.00
N GLN A 22 8.92 -8.48 1.25
CA GLN A 22 8.69 -7.06 1.51
C GLN A 22 9.81 -6.21 0.89
N PRO A 23 9.47 -5.08 0.24
CA PRO A 23 10.45 -4.27 -0.44
C PRO A 23 11.43 -3.62 0.55
N SER A 24 12.73 -3.89 0.38
CA SER A 24 13.81 -3.29 1.18
C SER A 24 14.03 -1.80 0.89
N LYS A 25 13.57 -1.32 -0.26
CA LYS A 25 13.51 0.10 -0.63
C LYS A 25 12.14 0.42 -1.21
N VAL A 26 11.47 1.37 -0.59
CA VAL A 26 10.20 1.93 -1.04
C VAL A 26 10.37 3.42 -1.18
N ASP A 27 9.74 4.00 -2.19
CA ASP A 27 9.69 5.45 -2.33
C ASP A 27 8.99 6.06 -1.10
N PRO A 28 9.65 7.00 -0.38
CA PRO A 28 9.10 7.54 0.86
C PRO A 28 7.80 8.32 0.65
N GLN A 29 7.56 8.89 -0.55
CA GLN A 29 6.32 9.59 -0.86
C GLN A 29 5.16 8.59 -1.02
N HIS A 30 5.40 7.48 -1.72
CA HIS A 30 4.41 6.40 -1.82
C HIS A 30 4.08 5.85 -0.43
N PHE A 31 5.09 5.54 0.37
CA PHE A 31 4.90 5.02 1.72
C PHE A 31 4.06 5.97 2.59
N ALA A 32 4.42 7.26 2.61
CA ALA A 32 3.69 8.27 3.39
C ALA A 32 2.22 8.38 2.96
N LYS A 33 1.94 8.30 1.65
CA LYS A 33 0.57 8.32 1.13
C LYS A 33 -0.21 7.07 1.53
N LEU A 34 0.38 5.88 1.39
CA LEU A 34 -0.27 4.61 1.75
C LEU A 34 -0.60 4.54 3.25
N ILE A 35 0.28 5.06 4.11
CA ILE A 35 0.02 5.25 5.56
C ILE A 35 -1.10 6.27 5.78
N SER A 36 -1.06 7.42 5.12
CA SER A 36 -2.06 8.49 5.25
C SER A 36 -3.46 8.04 4.84
N MET A 37 -3.54 7.07 3.92
CA MET A 37 -4.78 6.45 3.47
C MET A 37 -5.17 5.20 4.28
N ALA A 38 -4.42 4.86 5.33
CA ALA A 38 -4.61 3.68 6.16
C ALA A 38 -4.63 2.36 5.36
N LEU A 39 -3.87 2.28 4.26
CA LEU A 39 -3.76 1.09 3.42
C LEU A 39 -2.65 0.15 3.90
N ILE A 40 -1.66 0.72 4.59
CA ILE A 40 -0.64 0.00 5.34
C ILE A 40 -0.59 0.54 6.77
N GLU A 41 -0.13 -0.28 7.70
CA GLU A 41 0.09 0.10 9.10
C GLU A 41 1.46 -0.36 9.57
N GLN A 42 2.13 0.43 10.42
CA GLN A 42 3.40 0.03 11.02
C GLN A 42 3.14 -0.88 12.22
N LYS A 43 3.71 -2.09 12.19
CA LYS A 43 3.70 -3.06 13.29
C LYS A 43 5.11 -3.31 13.77
N GLU A 44 5.23 -3.96 14.92
CA GLU A 44 6.52 -4.28 15.57
C GLU A 44 7.44 -5.15 14.67
N GLY A 45 6.86 -5.90 13.72
CA GLY A 45 7.57 -6.72 12.73
C GLY A 45 7.77 -6.07 11.35
N GLY A 46 7.38 -4.81 11.18
CA GLY A 46 7.42 -4.10 9.89
C GLY A 46 6.06 -3.59 9.42
N PRO A 47 6.01 -2.86 8.29
CA PRO A 47 4.77 -2.41 7.70
C PRO A 47 3.95 -3.58 7.16
N GLU A 48 2.65 -3.60 7.46
CA GLU A 48 1.72 -4.63 7.00
C GLU A 48 0.53 -4.02 6.25
N LEU A 49 -0.02 -4.78 5.29
CA LEU A 49 -1.25 -4.41 4.58
C LEU A 49 -2.47 -4.48 5.50
N THR A 50 -3.21 -3.38 5.57
CA THR A 50 -4.52 -3.35 6.25
C THR A 50 -5.59 -4.03 5.41
N HIS A 51 -6.76 -4.25 6.02
CA HIS A 51 -7.94 -4.71 5.28
C HIS A 51 -8.31 -3.79 4.10
N ALA A 52 -8.16 -2.47 4.27
CA ALA A 52 -8.42 -1.50 3.21
C ALA A 52 -7.41 -1.63 2.07
N GLY A 53 -6.12 -1.78 2.38
CA GLY A 53 -5.07 -2.01 1.38
C GLY A 53 -5.32 -3.26 0.53
N ARG A 54 -5.68 -4.38 1.16
CA ARG A 54 -6.02 -5.63 0.45
C ARG A 54 -7.24 -5.46 -0.46
N LYS A 55 -8.27 -4.73 0.00
CA LYS A 55 -9.47 -4.44 -0.80
C LYS A 55 -9.17 -3.53 -1.99
N HIS A 56 -8.23 -2.60 -1.85
CA HIS A 56 -7.76 -1.77 -2.95
C HIS A 56 -7.05 -2.60 -4.03
N LEU A 57 -6.20 -3.54 -3.63
CA LEU A 57 -5.54 -4.46 -4.57
C LEU A 57 -6.55 -5.37 -5.29
N ALA A 58 -7.50 -5.95 -4.56
CA ALA A 58 -8.53 -6.82 -5.13
C ALA A 58 -9.48 -6.11 -6.11
N ARG A 59 -9.59 -4.78 -6.07
CA ARG A 59 -10.36 -4.00 -7.05
C ARG A 59 -9.66 -3.83 -8.40
N LYS A 60 -8.33 -3.96 -8.46
CA LYS A 60 -7.54 -3.86 -9.70
C LYS A 60 -7.63 -5.13 -10.56
N GLU A 61 -7.89 -6.29 -9.93
CA GLU A 61 -7.95 -7.60 -10.61
C GLU A 61 -9.32 -7.91 -11.26
N LYS A 62 -10.23 -6.93 -11.36
CA LYS A 62 -11.53 -7.06 -12.04
C LYS A 62 -11.64 -6.08 -13.20
#